data_AF-A0A2C6MC38-F1
#
_entry.id   AF-A0A2C6MC38-F1
#
_cell.length_a   1.000
_cell.length_b   1.000
_cell.length_c   1.000
_cell.angle_alpha   90.00
_cell.angle_beta   90.00
_cell.angle_gamma   90.00
#
_symmetry.space_group_name_H-M   'P 1'
#
loop_
_entity.id
_entity.type
_entity.pdbx_description
1 polymer ?
#
loop_
_entity_poly.entity_id
_entity_poly.type
_entity_poly.pdbx_seq_one_letter_code
_entity_poly.pdbx_strand_id
1 'polypeptide(L)'
;GLAQDIFTGNYIGLNALTKMMAGYLVGLAEARFYKESVIIVTLVTFMVGIANQLAYYMLLFYLDIEVAPSFALAQVVLPSAIYTALLVPLTYWKFYSSNEDGWLREREP
;
A
#
# COMPACT_ATOMS: atom_id res chain seq x y z
N GLY A 1 -6.44 -7.11 5.14
CA GLY A 1 -6.65 -8.17 4.13
C GLY A 1 -7.79 -9.06 4.55
N LEU A 2 -7.52 -10.02 5.45
CA LEU A 2 -8.50 -11.01 5.93
C LEU A 2 -9.83 -10.42 6.42
N ALA A 3 -9.79 -9.36 7.24
CA ALA A 3 -11.01 -8.71 7.69
C ALA A 3 -11.88 -8.23 6.52
N GLN A 4 -11.27 -7.63 5.49
CA GLN A 4 -12.01 -7.17 4.31
C GLN A 4 -12.63 -8.34 3.54
N ASP A 5 -11.92 -9.46 3.42
CA ASP A 5 -12.47 -10.66 2.78
C ASP A 5 -13.71 -11.19 3.54
N ILE A 6 -13.67 -11.20 4.87
CA ILE A 6 -14.80 -11.62 5.72
C ILE A 6 -15.99 -10.66 5.56
N PHE A 7 -15.76 -9.35 5.56
CA PHE A 7 -16.84 -8.36 5.44
C PHE A 7 -17.44 -8.28 4.02
N THR A 8 -16.62 -8.49 2.98
CA THR A 8 -17.09 -8.40 1.59
C THR A 8 -17.83 -9.67 1.16
N GLY A 9 -17.58 -10.80 1.83
CA GLY A 9 -18.25 -12.09 1.59
C GLY A 9 -17.96 -12.73 0.23
N ASN A 10 -17.12 -12.08 -0.60
CA ASN A 10 -16.77 -12.50 -1.96
C ASN A 10 -15.25 -12.64 -2.07
N TYR A 11 -14.80 -13.68 -2.79
CA TYR A 11 -13.39 -13.96 -3.09
C TYR A 11 -12.47 -13.98 -1.86
N ILE A 12 -12.81 -14.82 -0.88
CA ILE A 12 -12.04 -14.97 0.36
C ILE A 12 -10.59 -15.34 0.04
N GLY A 13 -9.65 -14.57 0.60
CA GLY A 13 -8.22 -14.75 0.38
C GLY A 13 -7.63 -13.77 -0.63
N LEU A 14 -8.44 -13.17 -1.52
CA LEU A 14 -7.95 -12.26 -2.56
C LEU A 14 -7.38 -10.96 -1.95
N ASN A 15 -8.13 -10.30 -1.07
CA ASN A 15 -7.63 -9.09 -0.41
C ASN A 15 -6.62 -9.43 0.68
N ALA A 16 -6.69 -10.61 1.28
CA ALA A 16 -5.69 -11.09 2.22
C ALA A 16 -4.31 -11.23 1.56
N LEU A 17 -4.23 -11.97 0.46
CA LEU A 17 -2.98 -12.27 -0.22
C LEU A 17 -2.31 -11.01 -0.79
N THR A 18 -3.09 -10.19 -1.49
CA THR A 18 -2.58 -8.95 -2.11
C THR A 18 -2.08 -7.96 -1.07
N LYS A 19 -2.88 -7.68 -0.03
CA LYS A 19 -2.46 -6.75 1.04
C LYS A 19 -1.31 -7.29 1.89
N MET A 20 -1.22 -8.61 2.08
CA MET A 20 -0.05 -9.23 2.73
C MET A 20 1.21 -9.00 1.90
N MET A 21 1.15 -9.25 0.58
CA MET A 21 2.26 -8.99 -0.33
C MET A 21 2.67 -7.50 -0.30
N ALA A 22 1.69 -6.59 -0.35
CA ALA A 22 1.97 -5.16 -0.26
C ALA A 22 2.69 -4.79 1.05
N GLY A 23 2.18 -5.26 2.20
CA GLY A 23 2.81 -5.02 3.49
C GLY A 23 4.22 -5.60 3.59
N TYR A 24 4.43 -6.80 3.05
CA TYR A 24 5.75 -7.42 2.99
C TYR A 24 6.74 -6.62 2.13
N LEU A 25 6.32 -6.15 0.96
CA LEU A 25 7.15 -5.33 0.06
C LEU A 25 7.49 -3.97 0.67
N VAL A 26 6.52 -3.30 1.32
CA VAL A 26 6.77 -2.04 2.03
C VAL A 26 7.75 -2.26 3.19
N GLY A 27 7.56 -3.29 4.02
CA GLY A 27 8.48 -3.58 5.11
C GLY A 27 9.90 -3.93 4.64
N LEU A 28 10.02 -4.68 3.55
CA LEU A 28 11.32 -4.95 2.93
C LEU A 28 11.99 -3.69 2.39
N ALA A 29 11.20 -2.76 1.83
CA ALA A 29 11.71 -1.50 1.31
C ALA A 29 12.08 -0.53 2.43
N GLU A 30 11.38 -0.56 3.56
CA GLU A 30 11.69 0.24 4.74
C GLU A 30 13.08 -0.11 5.29
N ALA A 31 13.36 -1.40 5.50
CA ALA A 31 14.66 -1.89 5.96
C ALA A 31 15.85 -1.50 5.04
N ARG A 32 15.60 -1.15 3.77
CA ARG A 32 16.66 -0.91 2.77
C ARG A 32 16.75 0.53 2.26
N PHE A 33 15.64 1.25 2.20
CA PHE A 33 15.52 2.52 1.48
C PHE A 33 14.95 3.68 2.30
N TYR A 34 14.40 3.46 3.50
CA TYR A 34 13.84 4.55 4.31
C TYR A 34 14.96 5.35 5.02
N LYS A 35 15.86 5.94 4.24
CA LYS A 35 16.80 6.96 4.72
C LYS A 35 16.09 8.30 4.74
N GLU A 36 15.35 8.60 5.82
CA GLU A 36 14.79 9.91 6.25
C GLU A 36 14.09 10.81 5.20
N SER A 37 13.95 10.36 3.95
CA SER A 37 13.45 11.17 2.85
C SER A 37 12.04 10.75 2.51
N VAL A 38 11.10 11.65 2.79
CA VAL A 38 9.67 11.52 2.44
C VAL A 38 9.47 11.19 0.96
N ILE A 39 10.37 11.66 0.09
CA ILE A 39 10.34 11.38 -1.35
C ILE A 39 10.52 9.88 -1.61
N ILE A 40 11.45 9.23 -0.91
CA ILE A 40 11.72 7.79 -1.10
C ILE A 40 10.53 6.97 -0.60
N VAL A 41 9.98 7.31 0.58
CA VAL A 41 8.79 6.65 1.14
C VAL A 41 7.60 6.76 0.18
N THR A 42 7.41 7.94 -0.42
CA THR A 42 6.35 8.20 -1.40
C THR A 42 6.52 7.35 -2.65
N LEU A 43 7.74 7.31 -3.21
CA LEU A 43 8.04 6.53 -4.41
C LEU A 43 7.88 5.02 -4.16
N VAL A 44 8.38 4.52 -3.04
CA VAL A 44 8.21 3.11 -2.64
C VAL A 44 6.73 2.76 -2.53
N THR A 45 5.95 3.59 -1.83
CA THR A 45 4.51 3.36 -1.65
C THR A 45 3.77 3.37 -2.99
N PHE A 46 4.14 4.26 -3.91
CA PHE A 46 3.58 4.27 -5.27
C PHE A 46 3.87 2.97 -6.02
N MET A 47 5.13 2.51 -6.02
CA MET A 47 5.55 1.28 -6.69
C MET A 47 4.87 0.04 -6.10
N VAL A 48 4.79 -0.04 -4.76
CA VAL A 48 4.10 -1.15 -4.09
C VAL A 48 2.59 -1.09 -4.33
N GLY A 49 1.98 0.10 -4.39
CA GLY A 49 0.58 0.27 -4.74
C GLY A 49 0.25 -0.28 -6.13
N ILE A 50 1.10 0.02 -7.13
CA ILE A 50 0.98 -0.55 -8.47
C ILE A 50 1.13 -2.08 -8.43
N ALA A 51 2.16 -2.60 -7.75
CA ALA A 51 2.39 -4.04 -7.66
C ALA A 51 1.23 -4.77 -6.99
N ASN A 52 0.69 -4.21 -5.91
CA ASN A 52 -0.49 -4.73 -5.21
C ASN A 52 -1.71 -4.82 -6.12
N GLN A 53 -1.99 -3.76 -6.86
CA GLN A 53 -3.17 -3.72 -7.73
C GLN A 53 -3.00 -4.64 -8.96
N LEU A 54 -1.79 -4.73 -9.52
CA LEU A 54 -1.48 -5.71 -10.57
C LEU A 54 -1.69 -7.14 -10.09
N ALA A 55 -1.18 -7.50 -8.91
CA ALA A 55 -1.40 -8.83 -8.34
C ALA A 55 -2.88 -9.11 -8.08
N TYR A 56 -3.65 -8.12 -7.64
CA TYR A 56 -5.09 -8.24 -7.46
C TYR A 56 -5.82 -8.55 -8.77
N TYR A 57 -5.50 -7.83 -9.85
CA TYR A 57 -6.10 -8.10 -11.16
C TYR A 57 -5.62 -9.41 -11.79
N MET A 58 -4.35 -9.82 -11.58
CA MET A 58 -3.89 -11.14 -12.00
C MET A 58 -4.68 -12.26 -11.32
N LEU A 59 -4.89 -12.15 -10.01
CA LEU A 59 -5.69 -13.13 -9.27
C LEU A 59 -7.16 -13.14 -9.71
N LEU A 60 -7.77 -11.98 -10.00
CA LEU A 60 -9.11 -11.89 -10.57
C LEU A 60 -9.22 -12.57 -11.94
N PHE A 61 -8.19 -12.43 -12.79
CA PHE A 61 -8.13 -13.11 -14.08
C PHE A 61 -8.11 -14.64 -13.91
N TYR A 62 -7.38 -15.17 -12.93
CA TYR A 62 -7.42 -16.60 -12.60
C TYR A 62 -8.79 -17.09 -12.10
N LEU A 63 -9.61 -16.19 -11.57
CA LEU A 63 -10.98 -16.46 -11.10
C LEU A 63 -12.03 -16.37 -12.23
N ASP A 64 -11.60 -16.19 -13.48
CA ASP A 64 -12.44 -16.04 -14.68
C ASP A 64 -13.38 -14.81 -14.60
N ILE A 65 -12.96 -13.79 -13.85
CA ILE A 65 -13.71 -12.53 -13.71
C ILE A 65 -13.16 -11.56 -14.75
N GLU A 66 -13.88 -11.42 -15.85
CA GLU A 66 -13.51 -10.49 -16.91
C GLU A 66 -13.69 -9.04 -16.46
N VAL A 67 -12.59 -8.42 -16.06
CA VAL A 67 -12.49 -6.96 -15.91
C VAL A 67 -11.59 -6.47 -17.04
N ALA A 68 -12.08 -5.56 -17.88
CA ALA A 68 -11.28 -4.98 -18.96
C ALA A 68 -9.96 -4.42 -18.40
N PRO A 69 -8.78 -4.99 -18.73
CA PRO A 69 -7.53 -4.65 -18.08
C PRO A 69 -7.14 -3.18 -18.28
N SER A 70 -7.47 -2.61 -19.44
CA SER A 70 -7.26 -1.20 -19.76
C SER A 70 -8.11 -0.27 -18.89
N PHE A 71 -9.36 -0.63 -18.62
CA PHE A 71 -10.26 0.12 -17.74
C PHE A 71 -9.81 0.03 -16.28
N ALA A 72 -9.46 -1.17 -15.82
CA ALA A 72 -8.90 -1.43 -14.50
C ALA A 72 -7.61 -0.62 -14.25
N LEU A 73 -6.68 -0.62 -15.22
CA LEU A 73 -5.41 0.10 -15.10
C LEU A 73 -5.60 1.62 -15.11
N ALA A 74 -6.37 2.15 -16.07
CA ALA A 74 -6.50 3.60 -16.24
C ALA A 74 -7.40 4.25 -15.18
N GLN A 75 -8.48 3.59 -14.76
CA GLN A 75 -9.46 4.20 -13.84
C GLN A 75 -9.32 3.76 -12.39
N VAL A 76 -8.66 2.64 -12.10
CA VAL A 76 -8.54 2.14 -10.71
C VAL A 76 -7.10 2.13 -10.24
N VAL A 77 -6.18 1.48 -10.98
CA VAL A 77 -4.79 1.33 -10.55
C VAL A 77 -4.09 2.69 -10.46
N LEU A 78 -4.13 3.49 -11.53
CA LEU A 78 -3.44 4.78 -11.57
C LEU A 78 -3.99 5.78 -10.54
N PRO A 79 -5.31 6.04 -10.47
CA PRO A 79 -5.85 6.98 -9.48
C PRO A 79 -5.62 6.53 -8.04
N SER A 80 -5.75 5.23 -7.75
CA SER A 80 -5.50 4.67 -6.42
C SER A 80 -4.04 4.82 -6.00
N ALA A 81 -3.10 4.51 -6.91
CA ALA A 81 -1.67 4.64 -6.64
C ALA A 81 -1.28 6.11 -6.43
N ILE A 82 -1.81 7.03 -7.24
CA ILE A 82 -1.59 8.48 -7.10
C ILE A 82 -2.15 8.97 -5.77
N TYR A 83 -3.41 8.64 -5.44
CA TYR A 83 -4.04 9.05 -4.19
C TYR A 83 -3.27 8.54 -2.97
N THR A 84 -2.89 7.25 -3.00
CA THR A 84 -2.11 6.64 -1.92
C THR A 84 -0.75 7.31 -1.78
N ALA A 85 -0.04 7.58 -2.88
CA ALA A 85 1.25 8.24 -2.85
C ALA A 85 1.16 9.70 -2.35
N LEU A 86 0.14 10.46 -2.76
CA LEU A 86 -0.07 11.82 -2.28
C LEU A 86 -0.44 11.89 -0.80
N LEU A 87 -1.09 10.86 -0.26
CA LEU A 87 -1.37 10.77 1.18
C LEU A 87 -0.13 10.51 2.02
N VAL A 88 0.92 9.88 1.49
CA VAL A 88 2.17 9.57 2.22
C VAL A 88 2.84 10.82 2.82
N PRO A 89 3.15 11.89 2.07
CA PRO A 89 3.78 13.07 2.67
C PRO A 89 2.88 13.76 3.70
N LEU A 90 1.55 13.73 3.50
CA LEU A 90 0.57 14.31 4.43
C LEU A 90 0.53 13.53 5.76
N THR A 91 0.54 12.20 5.70
CA THR A 91 0.55 11.35 6.90
C THR A 91 1.92 11.34 7.57
N TYR A 92 3.01 11.40 6.81
CA TYR A 92 4.37 11.47 7.33
C TYR A 92 4.60 12.74 8.14
N TRP A 93 4.14 13.90 7.66
CA TRP A 93 4.24 15.16 8.42
C TRP A 93 3.51 15.09 9.76
N LYS A 94 2.31 14.51 9.79
CA LYS A 94 1.54 14.31 11.02
C LYS A 94 2.24 13.35 11.99
N PHE A 95 2.88 12.30 11.48
CA PHE A 95 3.59 11.32 12.30
C PHE A 95 4.92 11.89 12.85
N TYR A 96 5.65 12.63 12.03
CA TYR A 96 6.90 13.31 12.43
C TYR A 96 6.64 14.35 13.53
N SER A 97 5.62 15.20 13.38
CA SER A 97 5.21 16.16 14.42
C SER A 97 4.76 15.47 15.71
N SER A 98 4.13 14.29 15.62
CA SER A 98 3.78 13.49 16.80
C SER A 98 4.99 12.86 17.50
N ASN A 99 6.11 12.69 16.80
CA ASN A 99 7.35 12.15 17.34
C ASN A 99 8.19 13.22 18.04
N GLU A 100 8.10 14.48 17.59
CA GLU A 100 8.77 15.62 18.23
C GLU A 100 8.03 16.17 19.47
N ASP A 101 6.69 16.15 19.49
CA ASP A 101 5.88 16.75 20.57
C ASP A 101 5.20 15.73 21.55
N GLY A 102 5.49 14.42 21.44
CA GLY A 102 4.75 13.36 22.15
C GLY A 102 5.59 12.19 22.71
N TRP A 103 4.93 11.33 23.50
CA TRP A 103 5.44 10.32 24.46
C TRP A 103 6.45 9.25 23.94
N LEU A 104 6.87 9.26 22.67
CA LEU A 104 7.81 8.31 22.07
C LEU A 104 9.25 8.82 22.05
N ARG A 105 9.62 9.63 23.03
CA ARG A 105 11.01 10.04 23.22
C ARG A 105 11.83 8.79 23.52
N GLU A 106 12.59 8.32 22.53
CA GLU A 106 13.68 7.36 22.75
C GLU A 106 14.57 7.99 23.82
N ARG A 107 14.43 7.48 25.05
CA ARG A 107 15.43 7.68 26.08
C ARG A 107 16.60 6.82 25.64
N GLU A 108 17.47 7.40 24.84
CA GLU A 108 18.81 6.87 24.63
C GLU A 108 19.47 6.67 26.02
N PRO A 109 19.99 5.47 26.33
CA PRO A 109 20.71 5.22 27.58
C PRO A 109 22.09 5.89 27.63
#